data_AF-A0A2G6EXD2-F1
#
_entry.id   AF-A0A2G6EXD2-F1
#
_cell.length_a   1.000
_cell.length_b   1.000
_cell.length_c   1.000
_cell.angle_alpha   90.00
_cell.angle_beta   90.00
_cell.angle_gamma   90.00
#
_symmetry.space_group_name_H-M   'P 1'
#
loop_
_entity.id
_entity.type
_entity.pdbx_description
1 polymer ?
#
loop_
_entity_poly.entity_id
_entity_poly.type
_entity_poly.pdbx_seq_one_letter_code
_entity_poly.pdbx_strand_id
1 'polypeptide(L)' 'MNEKNTEIEQIDENKLIAERRKKLSALRENGVAFPNQFRPQNKAAELHEKYDELDSEELAELGEKV' A
#
# COMPACT_ATOMS: atom_id res chain seq x y z
N MET A 1 11.06 -33.42 3.79
CA MET A 1 9.76 -32.82 3.41
C MET A 1 9.79 -31.27 3.39
N ASN A 2 10.91 -30.60 3.69
CA ASN A 2 10.96 -29.12 3.73
C ASN A 2 11.49 -28.49 2.42
N GLU A 3 12.33 -29.20 1.66
CA GLU A 3 12.98 -28.68 0.45
C GLU A 3 11.98 -28.32 -0.66
N LYS A 4 10.96 -29.18 -0.87
CA LYS A 4 9.90 -28.93 -1.86
C LYS A 4 9.05 -27.71 -1.52
N ASN A 5 8.87 -27.37 -0.23
CA ASN A 5 8.07 -26.21 0.16
C ASN A 5 8.85 -24.91 -0.11
N THR A 6 10.15 -24.90 0.17
CA THR A 6 11.04 -23.78 -0.13
C THR A 6 11.15 -23.51 -1.63
N GLU A 7 11.19 -24.55 -2.47
CA GLU A 7 11.16 -24.40 -3.93
C GLU A 7 9.84 -23.80 -4.44
N ILE A 8 8.70 -24.21 -3.87
CA ILE A 8 7.38 -23.65 -4.22
C ILE A 8 7.31 -22.16 -3.84
N GLU A 9 7.76 -21.79 -2.64
CA GLU A 9 7.85 -20.40 -2.18
C GLU A 9 8.73 -19.55 -3.10
N GLN A 10 9.88 -20.06 -3.53
CA GLN A 10 10.78 -19.38 -4.48
C GLN A 10 10.15 -19.21 -5.86
N ILE A 11 9.44 -20.23 -6.37
CA ILE A 11 8.76 -20.15 -7.66
C ILE A 11 7.67 -19.07 -7.61
N ASP A 12 6.90 -19.01 -6.53
CA ASP A 12 5.83 -18.03 -6.39
C ASP A 12 6.37 -16.61 -6.17
N GLU A 13 7.47 -16.45 -5.43
CA GLU A 13 8.18 -15.18 -5.33
C GLU A 13 8.66 -14.68 -6.70
N ASN A 14 9.25 -15.57 -7.52
CA ASN A 14 9.70 -15.23 -8.87
C ASN A 14 8.55 -14.78 -9.76
N LYS A 15 7.38 -15.43 -9.68
CA LYS A 15 6.16 -15.00 -10.37
C LYS A 15 5.73 -13.61 -9.92
N LEU A 16 5.67 -13.35 -8.61
CA LEU A 16 5.32 -12.03 -8.05
C LEU A 16 6.29 -10.93 -8.50
N ILE A 17 7.59 -11.21 -8.55
CA ILE A 17 8.61 -10.28 -9.05
C ILE A 17 8.38 -9.97 -10.53
N ALA A 18 8.09 -10.98 -11.35
CA ALA A 18 7.80 -10.80 -12.77
C ALA A 18 6.58 -9.90 -12.99
N GLU A 19 5.50 -10.11 -12.23
CA GLU A 19 4.31 -9.27 -12.29
C GLU A 19 4.57 -7.83 -11.84
N ARG A 20 5.30 -7.63 -10.74
CA ARG A 20 5.69 -6.30 -10.25
C ARG A 20 6.51 -5.54 -11.31
N ARG A 21 7.45 -6.22 -11.97
CA ARG A 21 8.24 -5.64 -13.06
C ARG A 21 7.38 -5.26 -14.26
N LYS A 22 6.45 -6.13 -14.68
CA LYS A 22 5.52 -5.85 -15.78
C LYS A 22 4.67 -4.60 -15.48
N LYS A 23 4.13 -4.50 -14.27
CA LYS A 23 3.35 -3.32 -13.82
C LYS A 23 4.22 -2.06 -13.81
N LEU A 24 5.45 -2.14 -13.32
CA LEU A 24 6.39 -1.02 -13.30
C LEU A 24 6.74 -0.54 -14.72
N SER A 25 6.96 -1.45 -15.68
CA SER A 25 7.20 -1.08 -17.07
C SER A 25 6.03 -0.31 -17.68
N ALA A 26 4.80 -0.79 -17.47
CA ALA A 26 3.60 -0.08 -17.92
C ALA A 26 3.47 1.32 -17.29
N LEU A 27 3.81 1.48 -16.00
CA LEU A 27 3.83 2.79 -15.34
C LEU A 27 4.87 3.74 -15.94
N ARG A 28 6.03 3.23 -16.37
CA ARG A 28 7.09 4.02 -17.03
C ARG A 28 6.70 4.45 -18.45
N GLU A 29 5.98 3.60 -19.18
CA GLU A 29 5.44 3.95 -20.51
C GLU A 29 4.38 5.05 -20.41
N ASN A 30 3.57 5.04 -19.36
CA ASN A 30 2.52 6.03 -19.11
C ASN A 30 3.01 7.34 -18.49
N GLY A 31 4.30 7.45 -18.10
CA GLY A 31 4.87 8.69 -17.57
C GLY A 31 5.90 8.50 -16.44
N VAL A 32 5.88 9.40 -15.46
CA VAL A 32 6.83 9.40 -14.33
C VAL A 32 6.44 8.31 -13.33
N ALA A 33 7.11 7.16 -13.39
CA ALA A 33 6.81 6.01 -12.52
C ALA A 33 7.08 6.25 -11.02
N PHE A 34 7.93 7.23 -10.68
CA PHE A 34 8.28 7.57 -9.30
C PHE A 34 8.04 9.07 -9.06
N PRO A 35 6.76 9.50 -8.92
CA PRO A 35 6.43 10.89 -8.64
C PRO A 35 6.86 11.30 -7.22
N ASN A 36 7.19 12.58 -7.05
CA ASN A 36 7.57 13.17 -5.76
C ASN A 36 6.76 14.45 -5.46
N GLN A 37 5.51 14.50 -5.93
CA GLN A 37 4.63 15.65 -5.76
C GLN A 37 3.66 15.49 -4.58
N PHE A 38 3.46 14.27 -4.10
CA PHE A 38 2.57 13.99 -2.99
C PHE A 38 3.13 14.54 -1.68
N ARG A 39 2.29 15.27 -0.93
CA ARG A 39 2.60 15.75 0.41
C ARG A 39 1.53 15.22 1.37
N PRO A 40 1.87 14.28 2.27
CA PRO A 40 0.94 13.83 3.30
C PRO A 40 0.52 14.99 4.21
N GLN A 41 -0.77 15.08 4.54
CA GLN A 41 -1.31 16.09 5.45
C GLN A 41 -1.29 15.60 6.90
N ASN A 42 -1.51 14.31 7.11
CA ASN A 42 -1.60 13.69 8.44
C ASN A 42 -0.66 12.49 8.57
N LYS A 43 -0.36 12.13 9.82
CA LYS A 43 0.35 10.90 10.18
C LYS A 43 -0.60 9.94 10.87
N ALA A 44 -0.41 8.64 10.66
CA ALA A 44 -1.27 7.61 11.24
C ALA A 44 -1.40 7.74 12.78
N ALA A 45 -0.29 7.97 13.50
CA ALA A 45 -0.32 8.13 14.95
C ALA A 45 -1.19 9.31 15.42
N GLU A 46 -1.14 10.44 14.70
CA GLU A 46 -1.94 11.63 15.04
C GLU A 46 -3.43 11.42 14.76
N LEU A 47 -3.77 10.58 13.77
CA LEU A 47 -5.15 10.21 13.50
C LEU A 47 -5.70 9.30 14.61
N HIS A 48 -4.92 8.29 15.00
CA HIS A 48 -5.30 7.38 16.08
C HIS A 48 -5.52 8.12 17.40
N GLU A 49 -4.60 8.99 17.80
CA GLU A 49 -4.75 9.78 19.04
C GLU A 49 -6.02 10.65 19.05
N LYS A 50 -6.43 11.17 17.89
CA LYS A 50 -7.58 12.09 17.80
C LYS A 50 -8.92 11.38 17.63
N TYR A 51 -8.92 10.19 17.05
CA TYR A 51 -10.14 9.59 16.50
C TYR A 51 -10.39 8.14 16.95
N ASP A 52 -9.48 7.49 17.68
CA ASP A 52 -9.66 6.09 18.12
C ASP A 52 -10.84 5.91 19.09
N GLU A 53 -11.21 6.97 19.82
CA GLU A 53 -12.34 6.94 20.78
C GLU A 53 -13.69 7.27 20.14
N LEU A 54 -13.70 7.78 18.90
CA LEU A 54 -14.94 8.14 18.21
C LEU A 54 -15.57 6.92 17.55
N ASP A 55 -16.89 6.84 17.59
CA ASP A 55 -17.62 5.81 16.88
C ASP A 55 -17.83 6.14 15.38
N SER A 56 -18.40 5.19 14.65
CA SER A 56 -18.63 5.35 13.21
C SER A 56 -19.62 6.46 12.86
N GLU A 57 -20.59 6.74 13.73
CA GLU A 57 -21.60 7.78 13.51
C GLU A 57 -20.97 9.16 13.75
N GLU A 58 -20.20 9.30 14.83
CA GLU A 58 -19.43 10.51 15.18
C GLU A 58 -18.39 10.88 14.11
N LEU A 59 -17.66 9.88 13.58
CA LEU A 59 -16.72 10.11 12.48
C LEU A 59 -17.42 10.53 11.18
N ALA A 60 -18.60 9.98 10.91
CA ALA A 60 -19.38 10.34 9.73
C ALA A 60 -19.95 11.77 9.82
N GLU A 61 -20.36 12.20 11.01
CA GLU A 61 -20.79 13.59 11.26
C GLU A 61 -19.63 14.57 11.17
N LEU A 62 -18.44 14.19 11.67
CA LEU A 62 -17.25 15.05 11.62
C LEU A 62 -16.82 15.34 10.18
N GLY A 63 -16.88 14.33 9.30
CA GLY A 63 -16.66 14.50 7.86
C GLY A 63 -15.27 15.04 7.47
N GLU A 64 -14.28 14.90 8.36
CA GLU A 64 -12.93 15.47 8.18
C GLU A 64 -12.18 14.71 7.08
N LYS A 65 -11.52 15.45 6.19
CA LYS A 65 -10.70 14.88 5.11
C LYS A 65 -9.25 14.79 5.56
N VAL A 66 -8.69 13.58 5.50
CA VAL A 66 -7.30 13.24 5.87
C VAL A 66 -6.50 12.66 4.72
#